data_AF-A0A0A0KM23-F1
#
_entry.id   AF-A0A0A0KM23-F1
#
_cell.length_a   1.000
_cell.length_b   1.000
_cell.length_c   1.000
_cell.angle_alpha   90.00
_cell.angle_beta   90.00
_cell.angle_gamma   90.00
#
_symmetry.space_group_name_H-M   'P 1'
#
loop_
_entity.id
_entity.type
_entity.pdbx_description
1 polymer ?
#
loop_
_entity_poly.entity_id
_entity_poly.type
_entity_poly.pdbx_seq_one_letter_code
_entity_poly.pdbx_strand_id
1 'polypeptide(L)'
;MTCLMVFGKKYKDQEFDERGFKSVIQEAMQIVASPNLGDFIPQIAVLDLQGLDRRSKAVSKIFDEFFERIIDEHLESRYENKTKDFVDVMLEIMDSQGTEYQIERSNIKAIILVSKLPTY
;
A
#
# COMPACT_ATOMS: atom_id res chain seq x y z
N MET A 1 15.70 -5.58 1.07
CA MET A 1 16.19 -4.54 2.00
C MET A 1 15.11 -3.53 2.36
N THR A 2 14.24 -3.13 1.44
CA THR A 2 13.20 -2.10 1.70
C THR A 2 12.21 -2.44 2.81
N CYS A 3 11.79 -3.69 3.02
CA CYS A 3 10.84 -4.03 4.10
C CYS A 3 11.38 -3.71 5.51
N LEU A 4 12.66 -3.98 5.78
CA LEU A 4 13.26 -3.68 7.07
C LEU A 4 13.35 -2.18 7.34
N MET A 5 13.72 -1.39 6.33
CA MET A 5 13.83 0.07 6.48
C MET A 5 12.46 0.74 6.63
N VAL A 6 11.43 0.21 5.94
CA VAL A 6 10.10 0.82 5.94
C VAL A 6 9.27 0.36 7.14
N PHE A 7 9.32 -0.93 7.50
CA PHE A 7 8.41 -1.55 8.48
C PHE A 7 9.08 -2.06 9.76
N GLY A 8 10.40 -1.86 9.89
CA GLY A 8 11.19 -2.37 11.02
C GLY A 8 11.39 -3.90 11.04
N LYS A 9 10.57 -4.67 10.32
CA LYS A 9 10.63 -6.14 10.27
C LYS A 9 10.37 -6.72 8.88
N LYS A 10 10.66 -8.01 8.73
CA LYS A 10 10.32 -8.80 7.54
C LYS A 10 9.00 -9.50 7.78
N TYR A 11 8.15 -9.52 6.76
CA TYR A 11 6.92 -10.30 6.72
C TYR A 11 7.13 -11.48 5.79
N LYS A 12 6.56 -12.63 6.15
CA LYS A 12 6.45 -13.78 5.23
C LYS A 12 5.39 -13.49 4.18
N ASP A 13 5.50 -14.14 3.02
CA ASP A 13 4.55 -14.00 1.93
C ASP A 13 3.09 -14.28 2.37
N GLN A 14 2.89 -15.27 3.23
CA GLN A 14 1.59 -15.67 3.78
C GLN A 14 0.98 -14.64 4.72
N GLU A 15 1.82 -13.79 5.33
CA GLU A 15 1.31 -12.70 6.18
C GLU A 15 0.74 -11.57 5.34
N PHE A 16 1.08 -11.49 4.05
CA PHE A 16 0.58 -10.47 3.13
C PHE A 16 -0.74 -10.88 2.48
N ASP A 17 -0.77 -12.06 1.85
CA ASP A 17 -1.95 -12.65 1.19
C ASP A 17 -1.73 -14.15 1.05
N GLU A 18 -2.79 -14.95 0.96
CA GLU A 18 -2.68 -16.40 0.77
C GLU A 18 -1.94 -16.76 -0.54
N ARG A 19 -2.06 -15.90 -1.56
CA ARG A 19 -1.36 -16.06 -2.85
C ARG A 19 0.11 -15.63 -2.78
N GLY A 20 0.51 -14.96 -1.70
CA GLY A 20 1.84 -14.44 -1.45
C GLY A 20 2.15 -13.11 -2.13
N PHE A 21 3.10 -12.37 -1.56
CA PHE A 21 3.49 -11.02 -1.99
C PHE A 21 3.84 -10.94 -3.48
N LYS A 22 4.62 -11.90 -3.98
CA LYS A 22 5.04 -11.94 -5.40
C LYS A 22 3.86 -12.01 -6.36
N SER A 23 2.85 -12.83 -6.06
CA SER A 23 1.69 -13.01 -6.92
C SER A 23 0.85 -11.74 -7.01
N VAL A 24 0.61 -11.09 -5.88
CA VAL A 24 -0.19 -9.85 -5.82
C VAL A 24 0.54 -8.68 -6.50
N ILE A 25 1.85 -8.54 -6.30
CA ILE A 25 2.64 -7.51 -7.00
C ILE A 25 2.65 -7.76 -8.51
N GLN A 26 2.78 -9.01 -8.94
CA GLN A 26 2.72 -9.35 -10.36
C GLN A 26 1.35 -9.00 -10.96
N GLU A 27 0.26 -9.27 -10.24
CA GLU A 27 -1.08 -8.86 -10.64
C GLU A 27 -1.22 -7.33 -10.72
N ALA A 28 -0.73 -6.61 -9.71
CA ALA A 28 -0.73 -5.14 -9.69
C ALA A 28 0.00 -4.56 -10.92
N MET A 29 1.20 -5.08 -11.23
CA MET A 29 1.98 -4.66 -12.39
C MET A 29 1.28 -4.97 -13.71
N GLN A 30 0.61 -6.13 -13.81
CA GLN A 30 -0.18 -6.45 -15.00
C GLN A 30 -1.34 -5.47 -15.19
N ILE A 31 -2.03 -5.10 -14.12
CA ILE A 31 -3.14 -4.12 -14.18
C ILE A 31 -2.60 -2.76 -14.63
N VAL A 32 -1.55 -2.25 -13.97
CA VAL A 32 -0.97 -0.93 -14.28
C VAL A 32 -0.40 -0.86 -15.70
N ALA A 33 0.19 -1.94 -16.20
CA ALA A 33 0.76 -2.00 -17.54
C ALA A 33 -0.26 -2.31 -18.65
N SER A 34 -1.49 -2.70 -18.30
CA SER A 34 -2.51 -3.07 -19.29
C SER A 34 -3.21 -1.83 -19.85
N PRO A 35 -3.31 -1.67 -21.18
CA PRO A 35 -4.16 -0.64 -21.75
C PRO A 35 -5.63 -0.94 -21.42
N ASN A 36 -6.33 0.05 -20.87
CA ASN A 36 -7.75 -0.06 -20.52
C ASN A 36 -8.63 0.44 -21.69
N LEU A 37 -9.40 -0.44 -22.29
CA LEU A 37 -10.33 -0.12 -23.38
C LEU A 37 -11.38 0.93 -22.98
N GLY A 38 -11.75 0.98 -21.70
CA GLY A 38 -12.65 2.01 -21.18
C GLY A 38 -12.10 3.43 -21.31
N ASP A 39 -10.77 3.60 -21.27
CA ASP A 39 -10.10 4.90 -21.43
C ASP A 39 -10.09 5.35 -22.90
N PHE A 40 -10.10 4.40 -23.84
CA PHE A 40 -10.15 4.69 -25.28
C PHE A 40 -11.59 4.79 -25.82
N ILE A 41 -12.53 4.03 -25.25
CA ILE A 41 -13.94 3.97 -25.66
C ILE A 41 -14.82 4.13 -24.41
N PRO A 42 -15.14 5.38 -24.02
CA PRO A 42 -15.87 5.66 -22.78
C PRO A 42 -17.25 4.98 -22.67
N GLN A 43 -17.90 4.71 -23.80
CA GLN A 43 -19.23 4.10 -23.85
C GLN A 43 -19.27 2.67 -23.27
N ILE A 44 -18.15 1.95 -23.29
CA ILE A 44 -18.03 0.59 -22.75
C ILE A 44 -17.31 0.53 -21.40
N ALA A 45 -16.85 1.68 -20.87
CA ALA A 45 -16.04 1.72 -19.66
C ALA A 45 -16.75 1.08 -18.46
N VAL A 46 -18.05 1.33 -18.31
CA VAL A 46 -18.88 0.78 -17.21
C VAL A 46 -18.95 -0.75 -17.22
N LEU A 47 -18.75 -1.39 -18.38
CA LEU A 47 -18.82 -2.84 -18.50
C LEU A 47 -17.60 -3.55 -17.90
N ASP A 48 -16.47 -2.84 -17.75
CA ASP A 48 -15.20 -3.41 -17.27
C ASP A 48 -14.85 -4.73 -18.00
N LEU A 49 -14.87 -4.71 -19.35
CA LEU A 49 -14.75 -5.93 -20.17
C LEU A 49 -13.46 -6.71 -19.94
N GLN A 50 -12.39 -6.01 -19.53
CA GLN A 50 -11.10 -6.62 -19.20
C GLN A 50 -10.98 -7.00 -17.72
N GLY A 51 -11.96 -6.62 -16.89
CA GLY A 51 -11.97 -6.83 -15.45
C GLY A 51 -10.92 -6.01 -14.70
N LEU A 52 -10.34 -4.97 -15.32
CA LEU A 52 -9.23 -4.20 -14.75
C LEU A 52 -9.67 -3.45 -13.49
N ASP A 53 -10.87 -2.88 -13.47
CA ASP A 53 -11.39 -2.16 -12.30
C ASP A 53 -11.64 -3.12 -11.14
N ARG A 54 -12.28 -4.27 -11.41
CA ARG A 54 -12.55 -5.29 -10.40
C ARG A 54 -11.25 -5.86 -9.82
N ARG A 55 -10.28 -6.19 -10.66
CA ARG A 55 -8.97 -6.71 -10.24
C ARG A 55 -8.16 -5.65 -9.48
N SER A 56 -8.20 -4.40 -9.93
CA SER A 56 -7.55 -3.27 -9.25
C SER A 56 -8.11 -3.10 -7.83
N LYS A 57 -9.44 -3.13 -7.66
CA LYS A 57 -10.08 -3.07 -6.34
C LYS A 57 -9.69 -4.25 -5.44
N ALA A 58 -9.62 -5.46 -5.98
CA ALA A 58 -9.20 -6.64 -5.22
C ALA A 58 -7.74 -6.51 -4.73
N VAL A 59 -6.82 -6.11 -5.61
CA VAL A 59 -5.42 -5.87 -5.26
C VAL A 59 -5.28 -4.73 -4.25
N SER A 60 -6.00 -3.62 -4.47
CA SER A 60 -5.98 -2.46 -3.56
C SER A 60 -6.45 -2.84 -2.16
N LYS A 61 -7.47 -3.70 -2.04
CA LYS A 61 -7.97 -4.17 -0.74
C LYS A 61 -6.92 -4.95 0.04
N ILE A 62 -6.18 -5.83 -0.64
CA ILE A 62 -5.09 -6.61 0.00
C ILE A 62 -4.00 -5.70 0.53
N PHE A 63 -3.55 -4.71 -0.25
CA PHE A 63 -2.57 -3.73 0.22
C PHE A 63 -3.11 -2.89 1.38
N ASP A 64 -4.37 -2.47 1.31
CA ASP A 64 -5.02 -1.67 2.35
C ASP A 64 -5.04 -2.42 3.69
N GLU A 65 -5.53 -3.66 3.70
CA GLU A 65 -5.59 -4.52 4.90
C GLU A 65 -4.19 -4.79 5.46
N PHE A 66 -3.22 -5.07 4.59
CA PHE A 66 -1.84 -5.32 4.99
C PHE A 66 -1.18 -4.09 5.64
N PHE A 67 -1.33 -2.92 5.04
CA PHE A 67 -0.75 -1.68 5.58
C PHE A 67 -1.50 -1.20 6.82
N GLU A 68 -2.80 -1.41 6.91
CA GLU A 68 -3.58 -1.10 8.12
C GLU A 68 -3.02 -1.87 9.31
N ARG A 69 -2.81 -3.18 9.15
CA ARG A 69 -2.20 -4.03 10.18
C ARG A 69 -0.79 -3.55 10.54
N ILE A 70 0.04 -3.16 9.56
CA ILE A 70 1.37 -2.61 9.84
C ILE A 70 1.25 -1.37 10.72
N ILE A 71 0.37 -0.43 10.37
CA ILE A 71 0.22 0.80 11.14
C ILE A 71 -0.26 0.49 12.56
N ASP A 72 -1.21 -0.44 12.73
CA ASP A 72 -1.71 -0.85 14.05
C ASP A 72 -0.60 -1.44 14.93
N GLU A 73 0.25 -2.31 14.37
CA GLU A 73 1.40 -2.86 15.10
C GLU A 73 2.39 -1.77 15.55
N HIS A 74 2.57 -0.69 14.77
CA HIS A 74 3.45 0.42 15.14
C HIS A 74 2.80 1.33 16.20
N LEU A 75 1.47 1.48 16.18
CA LEU A 75 0.74 2.19 17.22
C LEU A 75 0.76 1.43 18.56
N GLU A 76 0.63 0.10 18.54
CA GLU A 76 0.70 -0.74 19.73
C GLU A 76 2.10 -0.73 20.36
N SER A 77 3.15 -0.77 19.54
CA SER A 77 4.56 -0.77 19.98
C SER A 77 5.15 0.62 20.17
N ARG A 78 4.35 1.69 20.08
CA ARG A 78 4.82 3.08 20.00
C ARG A 78 5.68 3.53 21.18
N TYR A 79 5.39 3.01 22.38
CA TYR A 79 6.09 3.38 23.60
C TYR A 79 7.26 2.46 23.94
N GLU A 80 7.54 1.47 23.08
CA GLU A 80 8.70 0.61 23.24
C GLU A 80 9.98 1.38 22.88
N ASN A 81 11.05 1.14 23.64
CA ASN A 81 12.36 1.72 23.32
C ASN A 81 13.00 0.92 22.18
N LYS A 82 12.58 1.23 20.95
CA LYS A 82 13.05 0.62 19.70
C LYS A 82 13.68 1.67 18.78
N THR A 83 14.55 1.22 17.87
CA THR A 83 15.02 2.07 16.76
C THR A 83 13.83 2.35 15.84
N LYS A 84 13.54 3.63 15.62
CA LYS A 84 12.45 4.06 14.73
C LYS A 84 12.70 3.67 13.29
N ASP A 85 11.67 3.18 12.63
CA ASP A 85 11.62 3.00 11.18
C ASP A 85 10.81 4.10 10.49
N PHE A 86 10.62 3.96 9.17
CA PHE A 86 9.88 4.94 8.38
C PHE A 86 8.43 5.12 8.85
N VAL A 87 7.72 4.03 9.20
CA VAL A 87 6.32 4.11 9.64
C VAL A 87 6.24 4.83 10.97
N ASP A 88 7.16 4.56 11.91
CA ASP A 88 7.22 5.29 13.18
C ASP A 88 7.38 6.80 12.94
N VAL A 89 8.29 7.21 12.03
CA VAL A 89 8.49 8.63 11.69
C VAL A 89 7.23 9.26 11.09
N MET A 90 6.55 8.56 10.18
CA MET A 90 5.32 9.05 9.56
C MET A 90 4.19 9.22 10.59
N LEU A 91 4.09 8.33 11.57
CA LEU A 91 3.11 8.43 12.66
C LEU A 91 3.40 9.60 13.60
N GLU A 92 4.67 9.95 13.82
CA GLU A 92 5.03 11.14 14.59
C GLU A 92 4.66 12.44 13.86
N ILE A 93 4.80 12.47 12.53
CA ILE A 93 4.37 13.61 11.72
C ILE A 93 2.84 13.75 11.76
N MET A 94 2.10 12.64 11.68
CA MET A 94 0.64 12.63 11.80
C MET A 94 0.15 13.27 13.11
N ASP A 95 0.86 13.05 14.22
CA ASP A 95 0.50 13.59 15.54
C ASP A 95 1.05 14.98 15.82
N SER A 96 1.92 15.50 14.96
CA SER A 96 2.54 16.81 15.16
C SER A 96 1.53 17.94 14.96
N GLN A 97 1.18 18.64 16.04
CA GLN A 97 0.34 19.83 15.98
C GLN A 97 1.15 21.01 15.43
N GLY A 98 1.16 21.19 14.11
CA GLY A 98 1.87 22.32 13.50
C GLY A 98 2.01 22.31 11.99
N THR A 99 1.57 21.25 11.30
CA THR A 99 1.58 21.22 9.84
C THR A 99 0.33 21.89 9.26
N GLU A 100 0.50 22.67 8.20
CA GLU A 100 -0.61 23.26 7.43
C GLU A 100 -1.55 22.18 6.86
N TYR A 101 -1.01 20.98 6.64
CA TYR A 101 -1.73 19.79 6.17
C TYR A 101 -1.64 18.69 7.22
N GLN A 102 -2.79 18.15 7.62
CA GLN A 102 -2.84 16.98 8.49
C GLN A 102 -2.58 15.73 7.65
N ILE A 103 -1.52 14.99 8.00
CA ILE A 103 -1.27 13.66 7.44
C ILE A 103 -2.23 12.70 8.11
N GLU A 104 -2.93 11.89 7.32
CA GLU A 104 -3.78 10.80 7.81
C GLU A 104 -3.17 9.45 7.46
N ARG A 105 -3.73 8.38 8.05
CA ARG A 105 -3.35 6.99 7.73
C ARG A 105 -3.41 6.69 6.24
N SER A 106 -4.39 7.25 5.53
CA SER A 106 -4.54 7.13 4.07
C SER A 106 -3.29 7.63 3.32
N ASN A 107 -2.71 8.75 3.76
CA ASN A 107 -1.49 9.30 3.17
C ASN A 107 -0.29 8.39 3.45
N ILE A 108 -0.17 7.87 4.67
CA ILE A 108 0.91 6.94 5.04
C ILE A 108 0.84 5.69 4.15
N LYS A 109 -0.34 5.07 4.00
CA LYS A 109 -0.56 3.90 3.13
C LYS A 109 -0.20 4.19 1.68
N ALA A 110 -0.60 5.35 1.15
CA ALA A 110 -0.28 5.74 -0.22
C ALA A 110 1.24 5.91 -0.44
N ILE A 111 1.94 6.56 0.49
CA ILE A 111 3.40 6.75 0.39
C ILE A 111 4.13 5.41 0.46
N ILE A 112 3.73 4.51 1.35
CA ILE A 112 4.29 3.16 1.44
C ILE A 112 4.06 2.41 0.12
N LEU A 113 2.86 2.46 -0.43
CA LEU A 113 2.54 1.78 -1.70
C LEU A 113 3.42 2.29 -2.83
N VAL A 114 3.54 3.61 -2.98
CA VAL A 114 4.40 4.24 -4.00
C VAL A 114 5.87 3.88 -3.78
N SER A 115 6.35 3.81 -2.54
CA SER A 115 7.73 3.40 -2.21
C SER A 115 8.06 1.95 -2.60
N LYS A 116 7.02 1.11 -2.81
CA LYS A 116 7.14 -0.30 -3.17
C LYS A 116 6.96 -0.57 -4.65
N LEU A 117 6.38 0.38 -5.39
CA LEU A 117 6.27 0.29 -6.84
C LEU A 117 7.62 0.69 -7.46
N PRO A 118 8.17 -0.10 -8.40
CA PRO A 118 9.38 0.30 -9.11
C PRO A 118 9.09 1.58 -9.89
N THR A 119 9.69 2.69 -9.48
CA THR A 119 9.87 3.87 -10.33
C THR A 119 11.01 3.59 -11.29
N TYR A 120 10.72 3.67 -12.59
CA TYR A 120 11.70 3.53 -13.68
C TYR A 120 12.81 4.58 -13.60
#